data_AF-A0A131XD13-F1
#
_entry.id   AF-A0A131XD13-F1
#
_cell.length_a   1.000
_cell.length_b   1.000
_cell.length_c   1.000
_cell.angle_alpha   90.00
_cell.angle_beta   90.00
_cell.angle_gamma   90.00
#
_symmetry.space_group_name_H-M   'P 1'
#
loop_
_entity.id
_entity.type
_entity.pdbx_description
1 polymer ?
#
loop_
_entity_poly.entity_id
_entity_poly.type
_entity_poly.pdbx_seq_one_letter_code
_entity_poly.pdbx_strand_id
1 'polypeptide(L)'
;RAVFRASVSRVGLQRWHVSFGELAYAMARYDPKERFRYLKELVTEFHTSSSNEAKEQVLANLANFAYDPVNYDHLKRLNILSLFMDQLDSTNDNLREFAIGGICNLSSDQDFRTEVLKPENLSKLVSCLSTSQEETVLSAITTLISLGLSGCQTDITTASVIDCMVRYSESPNTRLSNLAKLFLEDICSPEQVNSVANAASAAVP
;
A
#
# COMPACT_ATOMS: atom_id res chain seq x y z
N ARG A 1 11.41 0.08 27.53
CA ARG A 1 12.16 0.63 26.37
C ARG A 1 12.93 -0.53 25.73
N ALA A 2 12.32 -1.20 24.76
CA ALA A 2 13.01 -2.15 23.89
C ALA A 2 12.96 -1.54 22.49
N VAL A 3 14.13 -1.18 21.97
CA VAL A 3 14.32 -0.60 20.64
C VAL A 3 14.36 -1.77 19.67
N PHE A 4 13.29 -1.99 18.90
CA PHE A 4 13.34 -2.85 17.72
C PHE A 4 13.56 -1.96 16.50
N ARG A 5 14.84 -1.83 16.13
CA ARG A 5 15.28 -1.28 14.86
C ARG A 5 15.20 -2.43 13.85
N ALA A 6 14.27 -2.37 12.90
CA ALA A 6 14.33 -3.18 11.70
C ALA A 6 13.92 -2.30 10.52
N SER A 7 14.85 -2.11 9.58
CA SER A 7 14.59 -1.49 8.28
C SER A 7 13.45 -2.25 7.59
N VAL A 8 12.35 -1.54 7.35
CA VAL A 8 11.25 -2.00 6.53
C VAL A 8 11.56 -1.54 5.12
N SER A 9 12.18 -2.43 4.35
CA SER A 9 12.23 -2.40 2.89
C SER A 9 12.59 -3.82 2.46
N ARG A 10 11.61 -4.58 1.97
CA ARG A 10 11.79 -5.82 1.19
C ARG A 10 10.41 -6.40 0.83
N VAL A 11 9.80 -5.83 -0.20
CA VAL A 11 8.78 -6.52 -1.02
C VAL A 11 9.33 -7.85 -1.51
N GLY A 12 8.79 -8.89 -0.91
CA GLY A 12 8.97 -10.29 -1.20
C GLY A 12 8.26 -11.01 -0.06
N LEU A 13 7.42 -12.01 -0.37
CA LEU A 13 6.71 -12.82 0.62
C LEU A 13 7.68 -13.62 1.52
N GLN A 14 8.50 -12.95 2.31
CA GLN A 14 9.20 -13.51 3.45
C GLN A 14 8.46 -13.08 4.71
N ARG A 15 7.37 -13.82 4.93
CA ARG A 15 6.98 -14.42 6.20
C ARG A 15 7.85 -13.95 7.37
N TRP A 16 7.27 -13.12 8.21
CA TRP A 16 7.74 -12.84 9.56
C TRP A 16 7.67 -14.11 10.44
N HIS A 17 8.52 -15.09 10.15
CA HIS A 17 8.98 -16.07 11.15
C HIS A 17 10.06 -15.33 11.93
N VAL A 18 9.75 -14.65 13.03
CA VAL A 18 9.42 -15.28 14.31
C VAL A 18 8.45 -14.36 15.08
N SER A 19 7.45 -14.96 15.73
CA SER A 19 6.47 -14.33 16.67
C SER A 19 5.19 -13.69 16.11
N PHE A 20 4.85 -13.83 14.82
CA PHE A 20 3.51 -13.41 14.36
C PHE A 20 2.37 -14.22 14.97
N GLY A 21 2.59 -15.53 15.16
CA GLY A 21 1.61 -16.39 15.82
C GLY A 21 1.38 -16.00 17.28
N GLU A 22 2.43 -15.67 18.04
CA GLU A 22 2.31 -15.34 19.46
C GLU A 22 1.79 -13.92 19.70
N LEU A 23 2.18 -12.94 18.88
CA LEU A 23 1.64 -11.57 18.99
C LEU A 23 0.18 -11.50 18.53
N ALA A 24 -0.19 -12.13 17.40
CA ALA A 24 -1.58 -12.19 16.97
C ALA A 24 -2.46 -13.02 17.94
N TYR A 25 -1.93 -14.14 18.47
CA TYR A 25 -2.62 -14.97 19.47
C TYR A 25 -2.72 -14.28 20.86
N ALA A 26 -1.74 -13.46 21.24
CA ALA A 26 -1.82 -12.61 22.43
C ALA A 26 -2.78 -11.42 22.22
N MET A 27 -2.81 -10.85 21.02
CA MET A 27 -3.75 -9.78 20.65
C MET A 27 -5.18 -10.29 20.57
N ALA A 28 -5.43 -11.54 20.17
CA ALA A 28 -6.77 -12.15 20.17
C ALA A 28 -7.43 -12.23 21.56
N ARG A 29 -6.67 -12.03 22.65
CA ARG A 29 -7.18 -11.97 24.03
C ARG A 29 -7.50 -10.56 24.54
N TYR A 30 -7.25 -9.52 23.76
CA TYR A 30 -7.55 -8.15 24.18
C TYR A 30 -9.02 -7.82 23.97
N ASP A 31 -9.65 -7.28 25.02
CA ASP A 31 -10.99 -6.71 24.97
C ASP A 31 -11.10 -5.70 23.79
N PRO A 32 -12.14 -5.78 22.94
CA PRO A 32 -12.28 -4.89 21.80
C PRO A 32 -12.23 -3.39 22.16
N LYS A 33 -12.62 -2.99 23.38
CA LYS A 33 -12.53 -1.58 23.80
C LYS A 33 -11.10 -1.19 24.09
N GLU A 34 -10.32 -2.06 24.75
CA GLU A 34 -8.90 -1.83 25.00
C GLU A 34 -8.10 -1.77 23.67
N ARG A 35 -8.42 -2.63 22.71
CA ARG A 35 -7.83 -2.57 21.36
C ARG A 35 -8.15 -1.26 20.65
N PHE A 36 -9.42 -0.86 20.66
CA PHE A 36 -9.83 0.42 20.10
C PHE A 36 -9.13 1.59 20.79
N ARG A 37 -9.00 1.56 22.13
CA ARG A 37 -8.30 2.61 22.89
C ARG A 37 -6.83 2.70 22.46
N TYR A 38 -6.14 1.57 22.36
CA TYR A 38 -4.74 1.54 21.93
C TYR A 38 -4.55 2.08 20.51
N LEU A 39 -5.39 1.65 19.55
CA LEU A 39 -5.34 2.19 18.18
C LEU A 39 -5.62 3.70 18.15
N LYS A 40 -6.55 4.18 18.99
CA LYS A 40 -6.84 5.62 19.12
C LYS A 40 -5.67 6.40 19.73
N GLU A 41 -4.98 5.83 20.71
CA GLU A 41 -3.76 6.42 21.31
C GLU A 41 -2.66 6.57 20.26
N LEU A 42 -2.46 5.57 19.39
CA LEU A 42 -1.53 5.66 18.27
C LEU A 42 -1.91 6.78 17.29
N VAL A 43 -3.18 6.87 16.87
CA VAL A 43 -3.63 7.98 15.99
C VAL A 43 -3.40 9.34 16.65
N THR A 44 -3.67 9.43 17.95
CA THR A 44 -3.45 10.67 18.71
C THR A 44 -1.96 11.04 18.72
N GLU A 45 -1.08 10.09 19.03
CA GLU A 45 0.38 10.29 19.02
C GLU A 45 0.86 10.75 17.64
N PHE A 46 0.37 10.15 16.55
CA PHE A 46 0.75 10.58 15.20
C PHE A 46 0.48 12.07 14.96
N HIS A 47 -0.67 12.57 15.41
CA HIS A 47 -1.07 13.95 15.20
C HIS A 47 -0.42 14.93 16.17
N THR A 48 -0.15 14.52 17.42
CA THR A 48 0.38 15.42 18.46
C THR A 48 1.89 15.43 18.54
N SER A 49 2.58 14.39 18.05
CA SER A 49 4.03 14.28 18.15
C SER A 49 4.73 15.27 17.21
N SER A 50 5.83 15.84 17.68
CA SER A 50 6.75 16.65 16.87
C SER A 50 7.95 15.86 16.34
N SER A 51 8.15 14.62 16.79
CA SER A 51 9.23 13.74 16.33
C SER A 51 8.80 12.97 15.08
N ASN A 52 9.59 13.08 14.01
CA ASN A 52 9.37 12.30 12.79
C ASN A 52 9.54 10.80 13.04
N GLU A 53 10.51 10.42 13.89
CA GLU A 53 10.75 9.03 14.26
C GLU A 53 9.56 8.41 15.00
N ALA A 54 8.92 9.17 15.89
CA ALA A 54 7.70 8.73 16.57
C ALA A 54 6.56 8.53 15.56
N LYS A 55 6.36 9.48 14.63
CA LYS A 55 5.35 9.35 13.58
C LYS A 55 5.59 8.14 12.67
N GLU A 56 6.83 7.91 12.28
CA GLU A 56 7.23 6.75 11.48
C GLU A 56 6.90 5.44 12.20
N GLN A 57 7.27 5.33 13.48
CA GLN A 57 6.97 4.14 14.28
C GLN A 57 5.46 3.91 14.43
N VAL A 58 4.70 4.97 14.68
CA VAL A 58 3.25 4.90 14.81
C VAL A 58 2.62 4.44 13.49
N LEU A 59 3.01 5.04 12.37
CA LEU A 59 2.43 4.72 11.06
C LEU A 59 2.79 3.29 10.64
N ALA A 60 4.02 2.85 10.90
CA ALA A 60 4.44 1.47 10.67
C ALA A 60 3.63 0.46 11.51
N ASN A 61 3.34 0.77 12.78
CA ASN A 61 2.50 -0.07 13.63
C ASN A 61 1.06 -0.15 13.08
N LEU A 62 0.49 0.98 12.69
CA LEU A 62 -0.84 1.01 12.07
C LEU A 62 -0.89 0.20 10.77
N ALA A 63 0.15 0.30 9.93
CA ALA A 63 0.26 -0.48 8.69
C ALA A 63 0.34 -1.98 8.96
N ASN A 64 1.05 -2.39 10.02
CA ASN A 64 1.09 -3.80 10.44
C ASN A 64 -0.27 -4.28 10.96
N PHE A 65 -0.99 -3.47 11.74
CA PHE A 65 -2.33 -3.83 12.23
C PHE A 65 -3.38 -3.87 11.14
N ALA A 66 -3.20 -3.12 10.05
CA ALA A 66 -4.06 -3.16 8.86
C ALA A 66 -4.05 -4.52 8.14
N TYR A 67 -3.13 -5.43 8.47
CA TYR A 67 -3.11 -6.78 7.91
C TYR A 67 -4.20 -7.70 8.52
N ASP A 68 -4.58 -7.48 9.78
CA ASP A 68 -5.50 -8.38 10.50
C ASP A 68 -6.94 -7.85 10.48
N PRO A 69 -7.90 -8.60 9.89
CA PRO A 69 -9.32 -8.22 9.85
C PRO A 69 -9.96 -7.94 11.20
N VAL A 70 -9.42 -8.48 12.31
CA VAL A 70 -9.91 -8.17 13.67
C VAL A 70 -9.85 -6.67 14.00
N ASN A 71 -9.00 -5.92 13.29
CA ASN A 71 -8.85 -4.49 13.47
C ASN A 71 -9.81 -3.66 12.61
N TYR A 72 -10.41 -4.21 11.55
CA TYR A 72 -11.04 -3.41 10.49
C TYR A 72 -12.15 -2.48 11.00
N ASP A 73 -13.04 -2.96 11.88
CA ASP A 73 -14.08 -2.11 12.47
C ASP A 73 -13.49 -0.94 13.27
N HIS A 74 -12.38 -1.17 13.97
CA HIS A 74 -11.67 -0.11 14.69
C HIS A 74 -10.99 0.86 13.73
N LEU A 75 -10.32 0.35 12.68
CA LEU A 75 -9.62 1.17 11.69
C LEU A 75 -10.59 2.03 10.87
N LYS A 76 -11.78 1.51 10.53
CA LYS A 76 -12.87 2.27 9.89
C LYS A 76 -13.34 3.40 10.80
N ARG A 77 -13.62 3.09 12.07
CA ARG A 77 -14.06 4.09 13.07
C ARG A 77 -13.01 5.18 13.36
N LEU A 78 -11.72 4.86 13.21
CA LEU A 78 -10.61 5.79 13.41
C LEU A 78 -10.17 6.49 12.11
N ASN A 79 -10.83 6.21 10.99
CA ASN A 79 -10.52 6.75 9.66
C ASN A 79 -9.03 6.59 9.26
N ILE A 80 -8.47 5.40 9.54
CA ILE A 80 -7.04 5.11 9.31
C ILE A 80 -6.67 5.17 7.82
N LEU A 81 -7.60 4.81 6.94
CA LEU A 81 -7.36 4.93 5.50
C LEU A 81 -7.08 6.39 5.09
N SER A 82 -7.86 7.35 5.60
CA SER A 82 -7.60 8.78 5.34
C SER A 82 -6.24 9.19 5.85
N LEU A 83 -5.84 8.72 7.03
CA LEU A 83 -4.51 8.98 7.58
C LEU A 83 -3.40 8.47 6.64
N PHE A 84 -3.53 7.26 6.08
CA PHE A 84 -2.56 6.77 5.10
C PHE A 84 -2.59 7.57 3.80
N MET A 85 -3.77 7.88 3.25
CA MET A 85 -3.90 8.67 2.02
C MET A 85 -3.25 10.06 2.15
N ASP A 86 -3.33 10.69 3.31
CA ASP A 86 -2.69 11.98 3.60
C ASP A 86 -1.16 11.88 3.59
N GLN A 87 -0.60 10.71 3.91
CA GLN A 87 0.85 10.50 3.97
C GLN A 87 1.47 10.08 2.63
N LEU A 88 0.68 9.81 1.58
CA LEU A 88 1.22 9.55 0.24
C LEU A 88 1.97 10.77 -0.34
N ASP A 89 1.53 11.98 0.03
CA ASP A 89 2.15 13.25 -0.38
C ASP A 89 3.25 13.72 0.59
N SER A 90 3.57 12.95 1.63
CA SER A 90 4.55 13.33 2.66
C SER A 90 5.94 13.50 2.04
N THR A 91 6.71 14.50 2.44
CA THR A 91 8.12 14.63 2.05
C THR A 91 9.04 13.65 2.78
N ASN A 92 8.51 12.93 3.76
CA ASN A 92 9.23 11.87 4.46
C ASN A 92 8.97 10.53 3.75
N ASP A 93 9.99 10.01 3.09
CA ASP A 93 9.91 8.78 2.31
C ASP A 93 9.48 7.56 3.15
N ASN A 94 9.88 7.48 4.43
CA ASN A 94 9.45 6.40 5.32
C ASN A 94 7.94 6.47 5.59
N LEU A 95 7.41 7.67 5.86
CA LEU A 95 5.96 7.85 6.06
C LEU A 95 5.17 7.47 4.82
N ARG A 96 5.67 7.86 3.63
CA ARG A 96 5.06 7.49 2.36
C ARG A 96 5.05 5.98 2.16
N GLU A 97 6.17 5.30 2.41
CA GLU A 97 6.32 3.85 2.28
C GLU A 97 5.37 3.09 3.25
N PHE A 98 5.33 3.49 4.52
CA PHE A 98 4.41 2.87 5.49
C PHE A 98 2.95 3.11 5.14
N ALA A 99 2.61 4.29 4.62
CA ALA A 99 1.26 4.62 4.23
C ALA A 99 0.76 3.72 3.10
N ILE A 100 1.53 3.61 2.02
CA ILE A 100 1.12 2.78 0.87
C ILE A 100 1.11 1.29 1.22
N GLY A 101 2.04 0.82 2.08
CA GLY A 101 2.00 -0.54 2.62
C GLY A 101 0.74 -0.79 3.46
N GLY A 102 0.33 0.19 4.27
CA GLY A 102 -0.92 0.15 5.04
C GLY A 102 -2.15 0.08 4.13
N ILE A 103 -2.21 0.89 3.08
CA ILE A 103 -3.29 0.86 2.08
C ILE A 103 -3.35 -0.50 1.38
N CYS A 104 -2.19 -1.05 0.99
CA CYS A 104 -2.10 -2.38 0.41
C CYS A 104 -2.73 -3.44 1.33
N ASN A 105 -2.42 -3.41 2.62
CA ASN A 105 -2.98 -4.35 3.59
C ASN A 105 -4.50 -4.20 3.74
N LEU A 106 -5.02 -2.96 3.73
CA LEU A 106 -6.45 -2.68 3.82
C LEU A 106 -7.23 -3.09 2.56
N SER A 107 -6.58 -3.18 1.39
CA SER A 107 -7.23 -3.50 0.11
C SER A 107 -7.89 -4.90 0.05
N SER A 108 -7.68 -5.74 1.06
CA SER A 108 -8.37 -7.04 1.18
C SER A 108 -9.85 -6.90 1.58
N ASP A 109 -10.23 -5.81 2.24
CA ASP A 109 -11.60 -5.50 2.67
C ASP A 109 -12.38 -4.74 1.61
N GLN A 110 -13.66 -5.07 1.42
CA GLN A 110 -14.49 -4.44 0.41
C GLN A 110 -14.76 -2.95 0.68
N ASP A 111 -14.96 -2.55 1.94
CA ASP A 111 -15.28 -1.15 2.25
C ASP A 111 -14.05 -0.27 2.06
N PHE A 112 -12.87 -0.75 2.50
CA PHE A 112 -11.62 -0.04 2.25
C PHE A 112 -11.30 0.05 0.75
N ARG A 113 -11.52 -1.02 -0.05
CA ARG A 113 -11.37 -0.93 -1.51
C ARG A 113 -12.26 0.14 -2.12
N THR A 114 -13.53 0.19 -1.71
CA THR A 114 -14.49 1.18 -2.22
C THR A 114 -14.00 2.61 -1.97
N GLU A 115 -13.43 2.86 -0.79
CA GLU A 115 -12.85 4.16 -0.45
C GLU A 115 -11.55 4.46 -1.21
N VAL A 116 -10.66 3.47 -1.41
CA VAL A 116 -9.43 3.61 -2.20
C VAL A 116 -9.73 3.94 -3.66
N LEU A 117 -10.78 3.35 -4.23
CA LEU A 117 -11.16 3.53 -5.63
C LEU A 117 -11.85 4.87 -5.93
N LYS A 118 -12.13 5.69 -4.91
CA LYS A 118 -12.60 7.06 -5.16
C LYS A 118 -11.57 7.82 -6.02
N PRO A 119 -12.00 8.59 -7.04
CA PRO A 119 -11.08 9.18 -8.02
C PRO A 119 -9.91 9.96 -7.41
N GLU A 120 -10.15 10.71 -6.34
CA GLU A 120 -9.13 11.48 -5.63
C GLU A 120 -8.08 10.59 -4.95
N ASN A 121 -8.51 9.49 -4.34
CA ASN A 121 -7.65 8.55 -3.63
C ASN A 121 -6.87 7.67 -4.61
N LEU A 122 -7.55 7.19 -5.66
CA LEU A 122 -6.91 6.40 -6.71
C LEU A 122 -5.87 7.23 -7.46
N SER A 123 -6.14 8.50 -7.74
CA SER A 123 -5.16 9.40 -8.36
C SER A 123 -3.91 9.57 -7.50
N LYS A 124 -4.05 9.69 -6.17
CA LYS A 124 -2.90 9.76 -5.25
C LYS A 124 -2.11 8.45 -5.23
N LEU A 125 -2.80 7.31 -5.22
CA LEU A 125 -2.14 6.01 -5.26
C LEU A 125 -1.38 5.80 -6.58
N VAL A 126 -1.98 6.18 -7.71
CA VAL A 126 -1.34 6.09 -9.03
C VAL A 126 -0.14 7.02 -9.15
N SER A 127 -0.17 8.21 -8.53
CA SER A 127 0.98 9.13 -8.55
C SER A 127 2.22 8.54 -7.86
N CYS A 128 2.04 7.61 -6.91
CA CYS A 128 3.14 6.88 -6.27
C CYS A 128 3.97 6.05 -7.26
N LEU A 129 3.39 5.65 -8.40
CA LEU A 129 4.13 4.98 -9.48
C LEU A 129 5.23 5.87 -10.05
N SER A 130 5.11 7.20 -10.00
CA SER A 130 6.08 8.12 -10.59
C SER A 130 7.15 8.61 -9.60
N THR A 131 7.22 8.02 -8.41
CA THR A 131 8.19 8.41 -7.37
C THR A 131 9.58 7.82 -7.64
N SER A 132 10.63 8.43 -7.11
CA SER A 132 12.00 7.87 -7.19
C SER A 132 12.27 6.77 -6.16
N GLN A 133 11.36 6.59 -5.19
CA GLN A 133 11.48 5.59 -4.14
C GLN A 133 10.97 4.23 -4.62
N GLU A 134 11.88 3.31 -4.96
CA GLU A 134 11.53 2.00 -5.51
C GLU A 134 10.55 1.20 -4.64
N GLU A 135 10.69 1.24 -3.31
CA GLU A 135 9.79 0.52 -2.40
C GLU A 135 8.36 1.08 -2.41
N THR A 136 8.23 2.41 -2.59
CA THR A 136 6.92 3.05 -2.78
C THR A 136 6.29 2.60 -4.10
N VAL A 137 7.06 2.59 -5.19
CA VAL A 137 6.59 2.11 -6.50
C VAL A 137 6.17 0.64 -6.42
N LEU A 138 6.98 -0.22 -5.80
CA LEU A 138 6.65 -1.65 -5.64
C LEU A 138 5.36 -1.86 -4.85
N SER A 139 5.15 -1.10 -3.78
CA SER A 139 3.92 -1.14 -2.98
C SER A 139 2.72 -0.61 -3.76
N ALA A 140 2.89 0.42 -4.60
CA ALA A 140 1.85 0.91 -5.48
C ALA A 140 1.43 -0.17 -6.49
N ILE A 141 2.38 -0.79 -7.19
CA ILE A 141 2.09 -1.87 -8.14
C ILE A 141 1.40 -3.04 -7.43
N THR A 142 1.88 -3.44 -6.26
CA THR A 142 1.28 -4.53 -5.47
C THR A 142 -0.16 -4.20 -5.05
N THR A 143 -0.42 -2.95 -4.64
CA THR A 143 -1.78 -2.52 -4.28
C THR A 143 -2.70 -2.56 -5.50
N LEU A 144 -2.23 -2.10 -6.67
CA LEU A 144 -3.00 -2.16 -7.91
C LEU A 144 -3.29 -3.61 -8.32
N ILE A 145 -2.31 -4.52 -8.23
CA ILE A 145 -2.54 -5.96 -8.45
C ILE A 145 -3.64 -6.48 -7.53
N SER A 146 -3.55 -6.18 -6.22
CA SER A 146 -4.55 -6.62 -5.22
C SER A 146 -5.97 -6.15 -5.58
N LEU A 147 -6.11 -4.87 -5.98
CA LEU A 147 -7.38 -4.31 -6.45
C LEU A 147 -7.88 -5.00 -7.72
N GLY A 148 -6.99 -5.26 -8.68
CA GLY A 148 -7.33 -5.93 -9.92
C GLY A 148 -7.81 -7.37 -9.70
N LEU A 149 -7.10 -8.13 -8.87
CA LEU A 149 -7.50 -9.49 -8.47
C LEU A 149 -8.83 -9.51 -7.69
N SER A 150 -9.21 -8.38 -7.10
CA SER A 150 -10.51 -8.21 -6.41
C SER A 150 -11.66 -7.83 -7.36
N GLY A 151 -11.43 -7.80 -8.67
CA GLY A 151 -12.45 -7.49 -9.68
C GLY A 151 -12.57 -6.02 -10.05
N CYS A 152 -11.57 -5.18 -9.71
CA CYS A 152 -11.57 -3.75 -9.98
C CYS A 152 -10.67 -3.37 -11.17
N GLN A 153 -10.51 -4.27 -12.15
CA GLN A 153 -9.56 -4.08 -13.26
C GLN A 153 -9.87 -2.82 -14.08
N THR A 154 -11.15 -2.53 -14.33
CA THR A 154 -11.57 -1.38 -15.15
C THR A 154 -11.18 -0.04 -14.54
N ASP A 155 -11.12 0.06 -13.22
CA ASP A 155 -10.77 1.30 -12.52
C ASP A 155 -9.26 1.57 -12.58
N ILE A 156 -8.44 0.52 -12.60
CA ILE A 156 -6.99 0.62 -12.45
C ILE A 156 -6.19 0.44 -13.74
N THR A 157 -6.81 -0.02 -14.83
CA THR A 157 -6.15 -0.28 -16.14
C THR A 157 -6.25 0.92 -17.09
N THR A 158 -6.03 2.13 -16.57
CA THR A 158 -5.93 3.34 -17.40
C THR A 158 -4.67 3.31 -18.26
N ALA A 159 -4.69 4.01 -19.40
CA ALA A 159 -3.54 4.03 -20.32
C ALA A 159 -2.23 4.49 -19.63
N SER A 160 -2.31 5.44 -18.69
CA SER A 160 -1.15 5.91 -17.94
C SER A 160 -0.59 4.85 -16.98
N VAL A 161 -1.46 4.06 -16.33
CA VAL A 161 -1.01 2.97 -15.46
C VAL A 161 -0.37 1.88 -16.31
N ILE A 162 -0.99 1.49 -17.42
CA ILE A 162 -0.44 0.48 -18.33
C ILE A 162 0.92 0.91 -18.88
N ASP A 163 1.08 2.18 -19.29
CA ASP A 163 2.38 2.72 -19.72
C ASP A 163 3.44 2.60 -18.64
N CYS A 164 3.13 2.95 -17.39
CA CYS A 164 4.03 2.74 -16.26
C CYS A 164 4.46 1.27 -16.15
N MET A 165 3.53 0.32 -16.26
CA MET A 165 3.84 -1.10 -16.13
C MET A 165 4.69 -1.62 -17.30
N VAL A 166 4.43 -1.18 -18.54
CA VAL A 166 5.29 -1.50 -19.69
C VAL A 166 6.70 -0.97 -19.49
N ARG A 167 6.86 0.26 -18.95
CA ARG A 167 8.20 0.77 -18.63
C ARG A 167 8.87 -0.02 -17.51
N TYR A 168 8.12 -0.39 -16.47
CA TYR A 168 8.66 -1.16 -15.34
C TYR A 168 8.98 -2.61 -15.70
N SER A 169 8.31 -3.24 -16.68
CA SER A 169 8.61 -4.60 -17.13
C SER A 169 10.03 -4.76 -17.66
N GLU A 170 10.60 -3.68 -18.17
CA GLU A 170 11.98 -3.60 -18.69
C GLU A 170 13.00 -3.09 -17.64
N SER A 171 12.56 -2.87 -16.39
CA SER A 171 13.44 -2.38 -15.33
C SER A 171 14.54 -3.39 -14.98
N PRO A 172 15.80 -2.94 -14.77
CA PRO A 172 16.86 -3.81 -14.26
C PRO A 172 16.59 -4.30 -12.83
N ASN A 173 15.72 -3.61 -12.08
CA ASN A 173 15.26 -4.09 -10.78
C ASN A 173 14.26 -5.23 -11.00
N THR A 174 14.70 -6.46 -10.71
CA THR A 174 13.92 -7.68 -10.91
C THR A 174 12.60 -7.70 -10.15
N ARG A 175 12.50 -7.05 -8.98
CA ARG A 175 11.25 -6.98 -8.22
C ARG A 175 10.22 -6.12 -8.95
N LEU A 176 10.66 -4.97 -9.48
CA LEU A 176 9.80 -4.07 -10.25
C LEU A 176 9.35 -4.73 -11.56
N SER A 177 10.29 -5.29 -12.32
CA SER A 177 9.95 -5.92 -13.59
C SER A 177 9.06 -7.14 -13.44
N ASN A 178 9.25 -7.96 -12.40
CA ASN A 178 8.36 -9.10 -12.15
C ASN A 178 6.94 -8.66 -11.77
N LEU A 179 6.78 -7.67 -10.87
CA LEU A 179 5.44 -7.19 -10.49
C LEU A 179 4.74 -6.50 -11.64
N ALA A 180 5.47 -5.72 -12.44
CA ALA A 180 4.90 -5.06 -13.60
C ALA A 180 4.43 -6.07 -14.66
N LYS A 181 5.22 -7.12 -14.92
CA LYS A 181 4.81 -8.24 -15.80
C LYS A 181 3.58 -8.94 -15.27
N LEU A 182 3.54 -9.26 -13.97
CA LEU A 182 2.37 -9.87 -13.34
C LEU A 182 1.13 -8.99 -13.52
N PHE A 183 1.23 -7.67 -13.33
CA PHE A 183 0.11 -6.77 -13.57
C PHE A 183 -0.36 -6.83 -15.04
N LEU A 184 0.57 -6.76 -15.99
CA LEU A 184 0.23 -6.80 -17.41
C LEU A 184 -0.40 -8.13 -17.85
N GLU A 185 0.03 -9.25 -17.25
CA GLU A 185 -0.43 -10.60 -17.59
C GLU A 185 -1.76 -10.96 -16.91
N ASP A 186 -1.91 -10.66 -15.63
CA ASP A 186 -3.04 -11.13 -14.82
C ASP A 186 -4.19 -10.11 -14.73
N ILE A 187 -3.90 -8.82 -14.94
CA ILE A 187 -4.88 -7.73 -14.71
C ILE A 187 -5.34 -7.07 -16.02
N CYS A 188 -4.45 -6.96 -17.01
CA CYS A 188 -4.76 -6.32 -18.29
C CYS A 188 -5.21 -7.33 -19.35
N SER A 189 -5.99 -6.87 -20.32
CA SER A 189 -6.21 -7.60 -21.58
C SER A 189 -5.08 -7.34 -22.59
N PRO A 190 -4.76 -8.31 -23.47
CA PRO A 190 -3.76 -8.11 -24.53
C PRO A 190 -4.07 -6.91 -25.42
N GLU A 191 -5.34 -6.62 -25.69
CA GLU A 191 -5.78 -5.48 -26.50
C GLU A 191 -5.43 -4.15 -25.83
N GLN A 192 -5.63 -4.04 -24.52
CA GLN A 192 -5.26 -2.83 -23.76
C GLN A 192 -3.74 -2.60 -23.82
N VAL A 193 -2.93 -3.64 -23.58
CA VAL A 193 -1.46 -3.53 -23.60
C VAL A 193 -0.96 -3.14 -24.99
N ASN A 194 -1.46 -3.80 -26.04
CA ASN A 194 -1.08 -3.50 -27.43
C ASN A 194 -1.47 -2.08 -27.85
N SER A 195 -2.63 -1.60 -27.41
CA SER A 195 -3.08 -0.23 -27.73
C SER A 195 -2.11 0.83 -27.20
N VAL A 196 -1.60 0.65 -25.99
CA VAL A 196 -0.65 1.58 -25.36
C VAL A 196 0.74 1.46 -26.00
N ALA A 197 1.22 0.24 -26.25
CA ALA A 197 2.52 0.03 -26.91
C ALA A 197 2.59 0.62 -28.32
N ASN A 198 1.49 0.51 -29.08
CA ASN A 198 1.38 1.10 -30.42
C ASN A 198 1.30 2.63 -30.38
N ALA A 199 0.57 3.19 -29.41
CA ALA A 199 0.49 4.64 -29.22
C ALA A 199 1.85 5.26 -28.84
N ALA A 200 2.63 4.59 -27.99
CA ALA A 200 3.98 5.02 -27.64
C ALA A 200 4.93 4.99 -28.86
N SER A 201 4.81 3.97 -29.71
CA SER A 201 5.62 3.82 -30.93
C SER A 201 5.26 4.85 -32.02
N ALA A 202 3.99 5.28 -32.08
CA ALA A 202 3.53 6.31 -33.02
C ALA A 202 3.89 7.75 -32.58
N ALA A 203 4.28 7.94 -31.32
CA ALA A 203 4.63 9.24 -30.74
C ALA A 203 6.13 9.61 -30.87
N VAL A 204 6.95 8.73 -31.46
CA VAL A 204 8.38 8.99 -31.74
C VAL A 204 8.52 9.40 -33.21
N PRO A 205 8.78 10.70 -33.53
CA PRO A 205 9.06 11.15 -34.88
C PRO A 205 10.48 10.80 -35.36
#